data_AF-Q8DKE0-F1
#
_entry.id   AF-Q8DKE0-F1
#
_cell.length_a   1.000
_cell.length_b   1.000
_cell.length_c   1.000
_cell.angle_alpha   90.00
_cell.angle_beta   90.00
_cell.angle_gamma   90.00
#
_symmetry.space_group_name_H-M   'P 1'
#
loop_
_entity.id
_entity.type
_entity.pdbx_description
1 polymer ?
#
loop_
_entity_poly.entity_id
_entity_poly.type
_entity_poly.pdbx_seq_one_letter_code
_entity_poly.pdbx_strand_id
1 'polypeptide(L)' 'MESVTVPNPQASAEVWNSLKQAIAHSSGFQRWLSEKQASVVIEQPTDLDACVTAYLRQALETLAY' A
#
# COMPACT_ATOMS: atom_id res chain seq x y z
N MET A 1 20.93 -8.81 28.72
CA MET A 1 20.84 -9.68 27.53
C MET A 1 19.87 -9.01 26.57
N GLU A 2 20.37 -8.08 25.76
CA GLU A 2 19.55 -7.35 24.79
C GLU A 2 19.60 -8.14 23.48
N SER A 3 18.58 -8.96 23.25
CA SER A 3 18.42 -9.65 21.97
C SER A 3 18.16 -8.60 20.91
N VAL A 4 19.21 -8.24 20.18
CA VAL A 4 19.11 -7.46 18.95
C VAL A 4 18.13 -8.21 18.05
N THR A 5 16.93 -7.65 17.89
CA THR A 5 15.91 -8.23 17.03
C THR A 5 16.42 -8.00 15.62
N VAL A 6 17.08 -9.02 15.07
CA VAL A 6 17.40 -9.09 13.65
C VAL A 6 16.11 -8.80 12.88
N PRO A 7 16.08 -7.81 11.97
CA PRO A 7 14.89 -7.54 11.19
C PRO A 7 14.64 -8.75 10.30
N ASN A 8 13.71 -9.59 10.74
CA ASN A 8 13.30 -10.77 9.99
C ASN A 8 12.62 -10.27 8.71
N PRO A 9 13.15 -10.56 7.50
CA PRO A 9 12.57 -10.07 6.25
C PRO A 9 11.13 -10.56 6.02
N GLN A 10 10.76 -11.67 6.64
CA GLN A 10 9.37 -12.16 6.61
C GLN A 10 8.44 -11.25 7.42
N ALA A 11 8.88 -10.73 8.57
CA ALA A 11 8.08 -9.81 9.38
C ALA A 11 7.82 -8.49 8.64
N SER A 12 8.81 -7.96 7.91
CA SER A 12 8.59 -6.77 7.06
C SER A 12 7.59 -7.04 5.92
N ALA A 13 7.59 -8.24 5.35
CA ALA A 13 6.64 -8.61 4.30
C ALA A 13 5.20 -8.76 4.85
N GLU A 14 5.05 -9.31 6.07
CA GLU A 14 3.77 -9.40 6.76
C GLU A 14 3.22 -8.03 7.15
N VAL A 15 4.09 -7.14 7.66
CA VAL A 15 3.75 -5.74 7.94
C VAL A 15 3.31 -5.03 6.66
N TRP A 16 4.03 -5.22 5.55
CA TRP A 16 3.66 -4.65 4.25
C TRP A 16 2.30 -5.16 3.77
N ASN A 17 2.02 -6.46 3.85
CA ASN A 17 0.71 -7.01 3.48
C ASN A 17 -0.43 -6.47 4.35
N SER A 18 -0.22 -6.38 5.66
CA SER A 18 -1.22 -5.82 6.58
C SER A 18 -1.49 -4.34 6.27
N LEU A 19 -0.44 -3.57 5.98
CA LEU A 19 -0.55 -2.17 5.64
C LEU A 19 -1.28 -1.97 4.30
N LYS A 20 -0.96 -2.79 3.30
CA LYS A 20 -1.68 -2.83 2.02
C LYS A 20 -3.15 -3.13 2.20
N GLN A 21 -3.51 -4.14 3.00
CA GLN A 21 -4.91 -4.45 3.29
C GLN A 21 -5.62 -3.30 4.02
N ALA A 22 -4.98 -2.68 5.01
CA ALA A 22 -5.54 -1.55 5.73
C ALA A 22 -5.79 -0.35 4.80
N ILE A 23 -4.84 -0.06 3.89
CA ILE A 23 -5.00 0.96 2.86
C ILE A 23 -6.10 0.56 1.89
N ALA A 24 -6.12 -0.68 1.39
CA ALA A 24 -7.16 -1.18 0.49
C ALA A 24 -8.59 -1.09 1.09
N HIS A 25 -8.71 -1.28 2.39
CA HIS A 25 -9.96 -1.11 3.15
C HIS A 25 -10.26 0.34 3.54
N SER A 26 -9.32 1.28 3.35
CA SER A 26 -9.53 2.68 3.67
C SER A 26 -10.43 3.36 2.64
N SER A 27 -11.39 4.14 3.13
CA SER A 27 -12.34 4.89 2.30
C SER A 27 -11.65 5.88 1.35
N GLY A 28 -10.48 6.40 1.72
CA GLY A 28 -9.69 7.31 0.88
C GLY A 28 -9.06 6.60 -0.32
N PHE A 29 -8.53 5.40 -0.09
CA PHE A 29 -7.97 4.58 -1.16
C PHE A 29 -9.05 4.05 -2.09
N GLN A 30 -10.19 3.60 -1.58
CA GLN A 30 -11.29 3.10 -2.41
C GLN A 30 -11.85 4.18 -3.34
N ARG A 31 -11.96 5.43 -2.87
CA ARG A 31 -12.33 6.58 -3.72
C ARG A 31 -11.29 6.87 -4.79
N TRP A 32 -10.03 7.00 -4.39
CA TRP A 32 -8.92 7.22 -5.33
C TRP A 32 -8.81 6.10 -6.36
N LEU A 33 -8.97 4.86 -5.91
CA LEU A 33 -9.00 3.69 -6.74
C LEU A 33 -10.19 3.76 -7.70
N SER A 34 -11.40 4.07 -7.25
CA SER A 34 -12.57 4.18 -8.12
C SER A 34 -12.41 5.25 -9.22
N GLU A 35 -11.74 6.37 -8.92
CA GLU A 35 -11.39 7.39 -9.91
C GLU A 35 -10.34 6.88 -10.90
N LYS A 36 -9.36 6.09 -10.45
CA LYS A 36 -8.32 5.46 -11.29
C LYS A 36 -8.82 4.21 -12.05
N GLN A 37 -9.76 3.46 -11.51
CA GLN A 37 -10.28 2.20 -12.06
C GLN A 37 -11.16 2.45 -13.29
N ALA A 38 -11.70 3.66 -13.42
CA ALA A 38 -12.25 4.16 -14.68
C ALA A 38 -11.22 4.17 -15.82
N SER A 39 -9.92 4.04 -15.53
CA SER A 39 -8.82 3.97 -16.51
C SER A 39 -7.93 2.73 -16.37
N VAL A 40 -7.96 2.01 -15.25
CA VAL A 40 -7.07 0.86 -14.96
C VAL A 40 -7.87 -0.30 -14.36
N VAL A 41 -8.01 -1.39 -15.10
CA VAL A 41 -8.64 -2.61 -14.61
C VAL A 41 -7.64 -3.34 -13.70
N ILE A 42 -7.94 -3.42 -12.40
CA ILE A 42 -7.17 -4.21 -11.43
C ILE A 42 -7.73 -5.63 -11.43
N GLU A 43 -7.10 -6.52 -12.20
CA GLU A 43 -7.47 -7.94 -12.26
C GLU A 43 -6.63 -8.81 -11.32
N GLN A 44 -5.47 -8.31 -10.85
CA GLN A 44 -4.48 -9.14 -10.16
C GLN A 44 -4.04 -8.56 -8.82
N PRO A 45 -3.66 -9.39 -7.84
CA PRO A 45 -3.12 -8.93 -6.57
C PRO A 45 -1.83 -8.10 -6.73
N THR A 46 -1.09 -8.31 -7.82
CA THR A 46 0.09 -7.49 -8.20
C THR A 46 -0.31 -6.06 -8.54
N ASP A 47 -1.46 -5.85 -9.19
CA ASP A 47 -1.99 -4.53 -9.51
C ASP A 47 -2.44 -3.77 -8.25
N LEU A 48 -2.89 -4.50 -7.21
CA LEU A 48 -3.19 -3.90 -5.91
C LEU A 48 -1.91 -3.31 -5.27
N ASP A 49 -0.79 -4.04 -5.34
CA ASP A 49 0.50 -3.56 -4.83
C ASP A 49 0.97 -2.31 -5.60
N ALA A 50 0.84 -2.31 -6.93
CA ALA A 50 1.14 -1.16 -7.78
C ALA A 50 0.24 0.05 -7.45
N CYS A 51 -1.06 -0.17 -7.23
CA CYS A 51 -1.98 0.90 -6.87
C CYS A 51 -1.75 1.44 -5.45
N VAL A 52 -1.49 0.57 -4.46
CA VAL A 52 -1.13 1.01 -3.11
C VAL A 52 0.15 1.85 -3.15
N THR A 53 1.15 1.40 -3.92
CA THR A 53 2.40 2.14 -4.10
C THR A 53 2.18 3.49 -4.79
N ALA A 54 1.36 3.54 -5.84
CA ALA A 54 1.01 4.78 -6.54
C ALA A 54 0.24 5.76 -5.65
N TYR A 55 -0.70 5.26 -4.84
CA TYR A 55 -1.45 6.06 -3.87
C TYR A 55 -0.54 6.62 -2.79
N LEU A 56 0.35 5.80 -2.21
CA LEU A 56 1.35 6.25 -1.24
C LEU A 56 2.26 7.32 -1.84
N ARG A 57 2.72 7.13 -3.07
CA ARG A 57 3.56 8.09 -3.78
C ARG A 57 2.83 9.41 -3.99
N GLN A 58 1.59 9.37 -4.46
CA GLN A 58 0.77 10.56 -4.64
C GLN A 58 0.48 11.27 -3.30
N ALA A 59 0.21 10.51 -2.23
CA ALA A 59 -0.02 11.06 -0.89
C ALA A 59 1.25 11.73 -0.34
N LEU A 60 2.42 11.13 -0.57
CA LEU A 60 3.73 11.71 -0.23
C LEU A 60 4.03 12.97 -1.05
N GLU A 61 3.73 12.97 -2.35
CA GLU A 61 3.89 14.14 -3.22
C GLU A 61 2.97 15.30 -2.79
N THR A 62 1.75 14.98 -2.33
CA THR A 62 0.79 15.98 -1.83
C THR A 62 1.23 16.58 -0.49
N LEU A 63 1.94 15.81 0.35
CA LEU A 63 2.52 16.30 1.61
C LEU A 63 3.85 17.04 1.46
N ALA A 64 4.53 16.88 0.32
CA ALA A 64 5.82 17.49 0.05
C ALA A 64 5.73 18.94 -0.46
N TYR A 65 4.53 19.51 -0.51
CA TYR A 65 4.24 20.88 -0.94
C TYR A 65 3.82 21.73 0.26
#